data_AF-A0A2N0CZT6-F1
#
_entry.id   AF-A0A2N0CZT6-F1
#
_cell.length_a   1.000
_cell.length_b   1.000
_cell.length_c   1.000
_cell.angle_alpha   90.00
_cell.angle_beta   90.00
_cell.angle_gamma   90.00
#
_symmetry.space_group_name_H-M   'P 1'
#
loop_
_entity.id
_entity.type
_entity.pdbx_description
1 polymer ?
#
loop_
_entity_poly.entity_id
_entity_poly.type
_entity_poly.pdbx_seq_one_letter_code
_entity_poly.pdbx_strand_id
1 'polypeptide(L)'
;MLAARKALRVIVLPFRAACFLMLIANFLVLSAVSLFFASFVAYGVALAISYAFLPTEWTQALWQWAADFYAQSSWFKAATIAFFTVLFSAILRFWPARDPVADAAREREIARLNDDLIAAQRQEQLRAKLRV
;
A
#
# COMPACT_ATOMS: atom_id res chain seq x y z
N MET A 1 -51.82 -19.06 25.08
CA MET A 1 -50.40 -18.70 24.80
C MET A 1 -49.87 -19.10 23.40
N LEU A 2 -50.54 -19.97 22.62
CA LEU A 2 -50.07 -20.34 21.25
C LEU A 2 -50.24 -19.23 20.18
N ALA A 3 -51.28 -18.41 20.26
CA ALA A 3 -51.59 -17.40 19.25
C ALA A 3 -50.54 -16.27 19.20
N ALA A 4 -50.06 -15.82 20.36
CA ALA A 4 -49.00 -14.81 20.47
C ALA A 4 -47.68 -15.28 19.84
N ARG A 5 -47.33 -16.57 19.96
CA ARG A 5 -46.13 -17.15 19.35
C ARG A 5 -46.21 -17.22 17.81
N LYS A 6 -47.41 -17.46 17.27
CA LYS A 6 -47.68 -17.43 15.82
C LYS A 6 -47.61 -16.00 15.28
N ALA A 7 -48.22 -15.04 15.96
CA ALA A 7 -48.16 -13.62 15.60
C ALA A 7 -46.73 -13.07 15.62
N LEU A 8 -45.93 -13.43 16.64
CA LEU A 8 -44.51 -13.06 16.71
C LEU A 8 -43.73 -13.61 15.51
N ARG A 9 -44.02 -14.84 15.07
CA ARG A 9 -43.33 -15.50 13.96
C ARG A 9 -43.66 -14.84 12.61
N VAL A 10 -44.87 -14.32 12.43
CA VAL A 10 -45.31 -13.58 11.23
C VAL A 10 -44.60 -12.24 11.07
N ILE A 11 -44.18 -11.60 12.17
CA ILE A 11 -43.44 -10.32 12.14
C ILE A 11 -41.92 -10.56 12.11
N VAL A 12 -41.44 -11.58 12.81
CA VAL A 12 -40.00 -11.90 12.91
C VAL A 12 -39.46 -12.51 11.60
N LEU A 13 -40.27 -13.27 10.84
CA LEU A 13 -39.84 -13.82 9.54
C LEU A 13 -39.48 -12.74 8.50
N PRO A 14 -40.37 -11.76 8.19
CA PRO A 14 -40.05 -10.71 7.22
C PRO A 14 -38.95 -9.79 7.74
N PHE A 15 -38.88 -9.55 9.06
CA PHE A 15 -37.78 -8.79 9.65
C PHE A 15 -36.43 -9.50 9.48
N ARG A 16 -36.36 -10.81 9.74
CA ARG A 16 -35.15 -11.60 9.47
C ARG A 16 -34.81 -11.64 7.99
N ALA A 17 -35.80 -11.77 7.12
CA ALA A 17 -35.59 -11.73 5.66
C ALA A 17 -35.01 -10.37 5.22
N ALA A 18 -35.51 -9.26 5.77
CA ALA A 18 -34.95 -7.93 5.54
C ALA A 18 -33.51 -7.81 6.06
N CYS A 19 -33.20 -8.34 7.25
CA CYS A 19 -31.82 -8.39 7.75
C CYS A 19 -30.90 -9.25 6.86
N PHE A 20 -31.37 -10.40 6.38
CA PHE A 20 -30.62 -11.23 5.43
C PHE A 20 -30.38 -10.50 4.10
N LEU A 21 -31.39 -9.81 3.57
CA LEU A 21 -31.24 -8.98 2.37
C LEU A 21 -30.20 -7.87 2.57
N MET A 22 -30.21 -7.24 3.74
CA MET A 22 -29.21 -6.22 4.10
C MET A 22 -27.80 -6.82 4.18
N LEU A 23 -27.64 -8.02 4.76
CA LEU A 23 -26.37 -8.74 4.80
C LEU A 23 -25.89 -9.15 3.40
N ILE A 24 -26.80 -9.63 2.54
CA ILE A 24 -26.49 -9.98 1.15
C ILE A 24 -26.04 -8.74 0.38
N ALA A 25 -26.75 -7.63 0.51
CA ALA A 25 -26.38 -6.37 -0.12
C ALA A 25 -24.98 -5.92 0.35
N ASN A 26 -24.71 -5.98 1.65
CA ASN A 26 -23.40 -5.61 2.19
C ASN A 26 -22.29 -6.56 1.69
N PHE A 27 -22.55 -7.87 1.62
CA PHE A 27 -21.62 -8.84 1.06
C PHE A 27 -21.35 -8.57 -0.42
N LEU A 28 -22.38 -8.23 -1.20
CA LEU A 28 -22.22 -7.84 -2.61
C LEU A 28 -21.33 -6.61 -2.76
N VAL A 29 -21.59 -5.57 -1.96
CA VAL A 29 -20.81 -4.33 -1.97
C VAL A 29 -19.35 -4.63 -1.60
N LEU A 30 -19.13 -5.37 -0.51
CA LEU A 30 -17.79 -5.72 -0.06
C LEU A 30 -17.05 -6.58 -1.10
N SER A 31 -17.74 -7.55 -1.70
CA SER A 31 -17.19 -8.41 -2.74
C SER A 31 -16.84 -7.61 -3.99
N ALA A 32 -17.72 -6.70 -4.43
CA ALA A 32 -17.46 -5.83 -5.57
C ALA A 32 -16.24 -4.92 -5.32
N VAL A 33 -16.15 -4.30 -4.14
CA VAL A 33 -14.99 -3.47 -3.77
C VAL A 33 -13.71 -4.30 -3.70
N SER A 34 -13.77 -5.52 -3.14
CA SER A 34 -12.63 -6.43 -3.04
C SER A 34 -12.16 -6.90 -4.42
N LEU A 35 -13.08 -7.28 -5.31
CA LEU A 35 -12.78 -7.65 -6.70
C LEU A 35 -12.18 -6.49 -7.47
N PHE A 36 -12.73 -5.28 -7.30
CA PHE A 36 -12.17 -4.08 -7.89
C PHE A 36 -10.73 -3.86 -7.42
N PHE A 37 -10.48 -4.01 -6.12
CA PHE A 37 -9.13 -3.91 -5.56
C PHE A 37 -8.18 -4.96 -6.13
N ALA A 38 -8.58 -6.23 -6.14
CA ALA A 38 -7.78 -7.31 -6.69
C ALA A 38 -7.47 -7.12 -8.18
N SER A 39 -8.45 -6.63 -8.95
CA SER A 39 -8.28 -6.34 -10.38
C SER A 39 -7.26 -5.23 -10.63
N PHE A 40 -7.30 -4.15 -9.85
CA PHE A 40 -6.31 -3.06 -9.95
C PHE A 40 -4.90 -3.52 -9.56
N VAL A 41 -4.76 -4.35 -8.51
CA VAL A 41 -3.46 -4.91 -8.13
C VAL A 41 -2.93 -5.83 -9.23
N ALA A 42 -3.77 -6.74 -9.75
CA ALA A 42 -3.40 -7.62 -10.85
C ALA A 42 -2.99 -6.85 -12.11
N TYR A 43 -3.72 -5.77 -12.42
CA TYR A 43 -3.37 -4.86 -13.51
C TYR A 43 -1.98 -4.25 -13.31
N GLY A 44 -1.69 -3.72 -12.12
CA GLY A 44 -0.38 -3.16 -11.80
C GLY A 44 0.76 -4.19 -11.92
N VAL A 45 0.53 -5.42 -11.46
CA VAL A 45 1.50 -6.53 -11.59
C VAL A 45 1.71 -6.91 -13.05
N ALA A 46 0.63 -7.05 -13.83
CA ALA A 46 0.71 -7.36 -15.26
C ALA A 46 1.45 -6.26 -16.02
N LEU A 47 1.23 -4.99 -15.66
CA LEU A 47 1.96 -3.85 -16.21
C LEU A 47 3.46 -3.94 -15.89
N ALA A 48 3.82 -4.19 -14.63
CA ALA A 48 5.21 -4.33 -14.21
C ALA A 48 5.93 -5.49 -14.94
N ILE A 49 5.27 -6.64 -15.06
CA ILE A 49 5.79 -7.79 -15.83
C ILE A 49 5.94 -7.41 -17.31
N SER A 50 4.96 -6.72 -17.90
CA SER A 50 5.04 -6.31 -19.30
C SER A 50 6.24 -5.39 -19.54
N TYR A 51 6.47 -4.39 -18.69
CA TYR A 51 7.63 -3.50 -18.83
C TYR A 51 8.97 -4.19 -18.53
N ALA A 52 8.98 -5.22 -17.68
CA ALA A 52 10.21 -5.95 -17.34
C ALA A 52 10.61 -7.00 -18.40
N PHE A 53 9.64 -7.62 -19.09
CA PHE A 53 9.88 -8.77 -19.95
C PHE A 53 9.53 -8.55 -21.42
N LEU A 54 8.63 -7.63 -21.77
CA LEU A 54 8.23 -7.38 -23.15
C LEU A 54 8.98 -6.18 -23.73
N PRO A 55 9.30 -6.20 -25.05
CA PRO A 55 9.81 -5.02 -25.73
C PRO A 55 8.81 -3.88 -25.66
N THR A 56 9.31 -2.66 -25.55
CA THR A 56 8.52 -1.45 -25.26
C THR A 56 7.37 -1.24 -26.25
N GLU A 57 7.58 -1.61 -27.51
CA GLU A 57 6.60 -1.47 -28.60
C GLU A 57 5.37 -2.36 -28.41
N TRP A 58 5.60 -3.60 -27.95
CA TRP A 58 4.53 -4.56 -27.65
C TRP A 58 3.76 -4.16 -26.40
N THR A 59 4.47 -3.70 -25.38
CA THR A 59 3.87 -3.18 -24.14
C THR A 59 3.01 -1.96 -24.45
N GLN A 60 3.49 -1.02 -25.26
CA GLN A 60 2.73 0.17 -25.62
C GLN A 60 1.44 -0.17 -26.38
N ALA A 61 1.51 -1.05 -27.38
CA ALA A 61 0.32 -1.51 -28.12
C ALA A 61 -0.70 -2.23 -27.22
N LEU A 62 -0.23 -3.06 -26.28
CA LEU A 62 -1.09 -3.79 -25.34
C LEU A 62 -1.82 -2.90 -24.34
N TRP A 63 -1.21 -1.79 -23.92
CA TRP A 63 -1.77 -0.89 -22.91
C TRP A 63 -2.40 0.38 -23.49
N GLN A 64 -2.33 0.58 -24.81
CA GLN A 64 -2.88 1.75 -25.50
C GLN A 64 -4.38 1.95 -25.18
N TRP A 65 -5.18 0.88 -25.27
CA TRP A 65 -6.61 0.93 -24.95
C TRP A 65 -6.90 1.41 -23.52
N ALA A 66 -6.08 0.99 -22.55
CA ALA A 66 -6.22 1.40 -21.16
C ALA A 66 -5.79 2.85 -20.96
N ALA A 67 -4.74 3.29 -21.67
CA ALA A 67 -4.30 4.68 -21.69
C ALA A 67 -5.36 5.61 -22.29
N ASP A 68 -5.97 5.20 -23.40
CA ASP A 68 -7.04 5.94 -24.07
C ASP A 68 -8.27 6.05 -23.16
N PHE A 69 -8.65 4.95 -22.48
CA PHE A 69 -9.76 4.94 -21.54
C PHE A 69 -9.52 5.86 -20.32
N TYR A 70 -8.27 5.88 -19.83
CA TYR A 70 -7.84 6.79 -18.77
C TYR A 70 -7.83 8.26 -19.21
N ALA A 71 -7.49 8.54 -20.47
CA ALA A 71 -7.53 9.89 -21.02
C ALA A 71 -8.96 10.39 -21.25
N GLN A 72 -9.86 9.50 -21.68
CA GLN A 72 -11.22 9.86 -22.08
C GLN A 72 -12.18 9.98 -20.88
N SER A 73 -12.00 9.20 -19.82
CA SER A 73 -12.91 9.18 -18.67
C SER A 73 -12.27 9.81 -17.44
N SER A 74 -12.73 11.02 -17.11
CA SER A 74 -12.32 11.73 -15.88
C SER A 74 -12.68 10.98 -14.60
N TRP A 75 -13.81 10.24 -14.62
CA TRP A 75 -14.24 9.42 -13.50
C TRP A 75 -13.33 8.22 -13.27
N PHE A 76 -12.96 7.51 -14.35
CA PHE A 76 -12.02 6.40 -14.28
C PHE A 76 -10.65 6.87 -13.80
N LYS A 77 -10.18 8.02 -14.30
CA LYS A 77 -8.96 8.68 -13.85
C LYS A 77 -8.97 8.98 -12.34
N ALA A 78 -10.03 9.62 -11.85
CA ALA A 78 -10.17 9.93 -10.42
C ALA A 78 -10.19 8.67 -9.55
N ALA A 79 -10.95 7.64 -9.95
CA ALA A 79 -11.01 6.37 -9.23
C ALA A 79 -9.64 5.67 -9.17
N THR A 80 -8.91 5.67 -10.29
CA THR A 80 -7.58 5.07 -10.40
C THR A 80 -6.57 5.79 -9.49
N ILE A 81 -6.55 7.12 -9.52
CA ILE A 81 -5.65 7.94 -8.68
C ILE A 81 -5.96 7.71 -7.19
N ALA A 82 -7.24 7.77 -6.80
CA ALA A 82 -7.64 7.56 -5.42
C ALA A 82 -7.26 6.16 -4.94
N PHE A 83 -7.47 5.14 -5.79
CA PHE A 83 -7.10 3.77 -5.50
C PHE A 83 -5.59 3.61 -5.25
N PHE A 84 -4.76 4.07 -6.20
CA PHE A 84 -3.31 4.01 -6.03
C PHE A 84 -2.85 4.81 -4.82
N THR A 85 -3.46 5.96 -4.55
CA THR A 85 -3.12 6.77 -3.37
C THR A 85 -3.39 6.02 -2.08
N VAL A 86 -4.55 5.35 -1.96
CA VAL A 86 -4.87 4.53 -0.77
C VAL A 86 -3.94 3.32 -0.68
N LEU A 87 -3.68 2.63 -1.80
CA LEU A 87 -2.78 1.48 -1.85
C LEU A 87 -1.36 1.86 -1.42
N PHE A 88 -0.78 2.89 -2.02
CA PHE A 88 0.54 3.39 -1.68
C PHE A 88 0.57 3.98 -0.28
N SER A 89 -0.49 4.65 0.19
CA SER A 89 -0.56 5.14 1.57
C SER A 89 -0.54 4.00 2.58
N ALA A 90 -1.27 2.91 2.32
CA ALA A 90 -1.19 1.70 3.14
C ALA A 90 0.22 1.11 3.13
N ILE A 91 0.83 0.96 1.95
CA ILE A 91 2.20 0.44 1.82
C ILE A 91 3.21 1.35 2.53
N LEU A 92 3.12 2.68 2.35
CA LEU A 92 3.99 3.67 3.00
C LEU A 92 3.80 3.70 4.52
N ARG A 93 2.59 3.41 5.02
CA ARG A 93 2.32 3.28 6.46
C ARG A 93 2.96 2.03 7.05
N PHE A 94 3.12 0.97 6.27
CA PHE A 94 3.84 -0.26 6.65
C PHE A 94 5.33 -0.24 6.29
N TRP A 95 5.74 0.68 5.42
CA TRP A 95 7.16 0.97 5.22
C TRP A 95 7.70 1.48 6.55
N PRO A 96 8.82 0.94 7.07
CA PRO A 96 9.48 1.56 8.19
C PRO A 96 9.95 2.91 7.69
N ALA A 97 9.15 3.95 7.91
CA ALA A 97 9.60 5.32 7.82
C ALA A 97 10.86 5.34 8.66
N ARG A 98 12.02 5.51 8.00
CA ARG A 98 13.31 5.76 8.64
C ARG A 98 13.03 6.61 9.85
N ASP A 99 13.18 6.02 11.04
CA ASP A 99 12.82 6.69 12.27
C ASP A 99 13.83 7.84 12.38
N PRO A 100 13.44 9.11 12.13
CA PRO A 100 14.40 10.19 11.95
C PRO A 100 15.22 10.39 13.23
N VAL A 101 14.67 9.95 14.36
CA VAL A 101 15.34 9.91 15.66
C VAL A 101 16.37 8.78 15.75
N ALA A 102 16.05 7.57 15.26
CA ALA A 102 17.00 6.46 15.25
C ALA A 102 18.14 6.68 14.25
N ASP A 103 17.84 7.27 13.09
CA ASP A 103 18.84 7.65 12.10
C ASP A 103 19.74 8.79 12.59
N ALA A 104 19.19 9.82 13.26
CA ALA A 104 20.00 10.88 13.85
C ALA A 104 20.88 10.39 15.01
N ALA A 105 20.39 9.43 15.81
CA ALA A 105 21.20 8.80 16.85
C ALA A 105 22.35 8.00 16.25
N ARG A 106 22.07 7.24 15.19
CA ARG A 106 23.06 6.45 14.45
C ARG A 106 24.11 7.32 13.76
N GLU A 107 23.71 8.43 13.15
CA GLU A 107 24.65 9.40 12.55
C GLU A 107 25.55 10.04 13.61
N ARG A 108 25.01 10.38 14.79
CA ARG A 108 25.82 10.90 15.91
C ARG A 108 26.83 9.88 16.43
N GLU A 109 26.44 8.62 16.47
CA GLU A 109 27.32 7.54 16.93
C GLU A 109 28.45 7.29 15.92
N ILE A 110 28.14 7.31 14.62
CA ILE A 110 29.15 7.22 13.55
C ILE A 110 30.11 8.42 13.60
N ALA A 111 29.60 9.64 13.83
CA ALA A 111 30.44 10.83 13.94
C ALA A 111 31.42 10.75 15.11
N ARG A 112 30.97 10.28 16.28
CA ARG A 112 31.85 10.08 17.45
C ARG A 112 32.95 9.06 17.19
N LEU A 113 32.59 7.92 16.59
CA LEU A 113 33.56 6.87 16.25
C LEU A 113 34.62 7.38 15.26
N ASN A 114 34.21 8.22 14.30
CA ASN A 114 35.13 8.81 13.35
C ASN A 114 36.06 9.84 13.99
N ASP A 115 35.55 10.68 14.90
CA ASP A 115 36.38 11.64 15.66
C ASP A 115 37.41 10.91 16.55
N ASP A 116 37.01 9.82 17.20
CA ASP A 116 37.92 9.00 18.02
C ASP A 116 39.02 8.35 17.17
N LEU A 117 38.69 7.86 15.96
CA LEU A 117 39.68 7.33 15.02
C LEU A 117 40.66 8.40 14.53
N ILE A 118 40.17 9.61 14.22
CA ILE A 118 41.01 10.74 13.82
C ILE A 118 41.94 11.17 14.95
N ALA A 119 41.44 11.18 16.19
CA ALA A 119 42.23 11.50 17.38
C ALA A 119 43.33 10.46 17.61
N ALA A 120 43.01 9.17 17.51
CA ALA A 120 43.98 8.07 17.62
C ALA A 120 45.07 8.18 16.53
N GLN A 121 44.69 8.45 15.29
CA GLN A 121 45.62 8.58 14.18
C GLN A 121 46.57 9.79 14.34
N ARG A 122 46.07 10.92 14.86
CA ARG A 122 46.92 12.08 15.21
C ARG A 122 47.91 11.76 16.32
N GLN A 123 47.47 11.02 17.33
CA GLN A 123 48.32 10.63 18.45
C GLN A 123 49.43 9.67 18.00
N GLU A 124 49.14 8.75 17.08
CA GLU A 124 50.14 7.90 16.44
C GLU A 124 51.13 8.70 15.59
N GLN A 125 50.65 9.66 14.79
CA GLN A 125 51.54 10.54 14.01
C GLN A 125 52.46 11.40 14.88
N LEU A 126 51.95 11.92 16.01
CA LEU A 126 52.75 12.66 16.97
C LEU A 126 53.80 11.77 17.66
N ARG A 127 53.43 10.55 18.03
CA ARG A 127 54.38 9.55 18.58
C ARG A 127 55.43 9.12 17.57
N ALA A 128 55.07 8.97 16.30
CA ALA A 128 56.01 8.65 15.23
C ALA A 128 57.00 9.80 15.00
N LYS A 129 56.53 11.06 15.03
CA LYS A 129 57.41 12.24 14.94
C LYS A 129 58.35 12.44 16.12
N LEU A 130 57.97 12.01 17.32
CA LEU A 130 58.82 12.08 18.53
C LEU A 130 59.85 10.93 18.62
N ARG A 131 59.74 9.92 17.76
CA ARG A 131 60.71 8.80 17.67
C ARG A 131 61.77 8.98 16.57
N VAL A 132 61.66 10.04 15.76
CA VAL A 132 62.65 10.46 14.75
C VAL A 132 63.47 11.60 15.33
#